data_AF-A0A3N5EWF3-F1
#
_entry.id   AF-A0A3N5EWF3-F1
#
_cell.length_a   1.000
_cell.length_b   1.000
_cell.length_c   1.000
_cell.angle_alpha   90.00
_cell.angle_beta   90.00
_cell.angle_gamma   90.00
#
_symmetry.space_group_name_H-M   'P 1'
#
loop_
_entity.id
_entity.type
_entity.pdbx_description
1 polymer ?
#
loop_
_entity_poly.entity_id
_entity_poly.type
_entity_poly.pdbx_seq_one_letter_code
_entity_poly.pdbx_strand_id
1 'polypeptide(L)' 'VRCWEEDDFLIFSVRDEGEGFNQRIPDTVPDLSDINGRGLYSIQQFAHSVSFNDRGNMITFTFRTR' A
#
# COMPACT_ATOMS: atom_id res chain seq x y z
N VAL A 1 -4.92 -12.17 0.56
CA VAL A 1 -4.01 -11.42 1.46
C VAL A 1 -3.00 -12.38 2.04
N ARG A 2 -1.73 -12.01 2.10
CA ARG A 2 -0.65 -12.73 2.79
C ARG A 2 0.01 -11.81 3.81
N CYS A 3 0.44 -12.38 4.92
CA CYS A 3 1.17 -11.67 5.98
C CYS A 3 2.26 -12.59 6.51
N TRP A 4 3.47 -12.07 6.66
CA TRP A 4 4.60 -12.78 7.25
C TRP A 4 5.53 -11.81 7.96
N GLU A 5 6.35 -12.35 8.85
CA GLU A 5 7.44 -11.62 9.48
C GLU A 5 8.76 -12.03 8.80
N GLU A 6 9.60 -11.05 8.52
CA GLU A 6 10.94 -11.23 7.97
C GLU A 6 11.86 -10.20 8.64
N ASP A 7 12.92 -10.68 9.28
CA ASP A 7 13.78 -9.87 10.15
C ASP A 7 12.99 -9.05 11.20
N ASP A 8 13.09 -7.73 11.16
CA ASP A 8 12.36 -6.79 12.04
C ASP A 8 11.15 -6.15 11.32
N PHE A 9 10.60 -6.80 10.28
CA PHE A 9 9.48 -6.29 9.50
C PHE A 9 8.28 -7.25 9.48
N LEU A 10 7.10 -6.68 9.71
CA LEU A 10 5.82 -7.28 9.37
C LEU A 10 5.43 -6.87 7.95
N ILE A 11 5.29 -7.85 7.07
CA ILE A 11 5.08 -7.63 5.64
C ILE A 11 3.67 -8.07 5.26
N PHE A 12 2.93 -7.18 4.60
CA PHE A 12 1.61 -7.44 4.07
C PHE A 12 1.66 -7.44 2.54
N SER A 13 1.05 -8.43 1.91
CA SER A 13 0.86 -8.46 0.46
C SER A 13 -0.60 -8.74 0.11
N VAL A 14 -1.21 -7.82 -0.62
CA VAL A 14 -2.61 -7.89 -1.05
C VAL A 14 -2.63 -7.86 -2.58
N ARG A 15 -3.25 -8.87 -3.18
CA ARG A 15 -3.47 -8.96 -4.63
C ARG A 15 -4.96 -9.07 -4.91
N ASP A 16 -5.43 -8.38 -5.93
CA ASP A 16 -6.76 -8.53 -6.51
C ASP A 16 -6.72 -9.14 -7.92
N GLU A 17 -7.89 -9.44 -8.46
CA GLU A 17 -8.08 -10.03 -9.79
C GLU A 17 -8.22 -8.98 -10.91
N GLY A 18 -8.18 -7.69 -10.57
CA GLY A 18 -8.35 -6.60 -11.51
C GLY A 18 -7.14 -6.38 -12.42
N GLU A 19 -7.33 -5.46 -13.37
CA GLU A 19 -6.30 -5.03 -14.32
C GLU A 19 -5.18 -4.21 -13.67
N GLY A 20 -5.37 -3.78 -12.42
CA GLY A 20 -4.46 -2.92 -11.69
C GLY A 20 -4.60 -1.45 -12.06
N PHE A 21 -3.71 -0.62 -11.53
CA PHE A 21 -3.73 0.83 -11.71
C PHE A 21 -2.33 1.40 -11.94
N ASN A 22 -2.29 2.63 -12.46
CA ASN A 22 -1.03 3.37 -12.56
C ASN A 22 -0.55 3.73 -11.16
N GLN A 23 0.60 3.18 -10.76
CA GLN A 23 1.20 3.26 -9.43
C GLN A 23 1.55 4.69 -8.98
N ARG A 24 1.35 5.70 -9.84
CA ARG A 24 1.55 7.10 -9.51
C ARG A 24 0.43 7.60 -8.59
N ILE A 25 0.59 7.35 -7.30
CA ILE A 25 -0.30 7.87 -6.26
C ILE A 25 -0.01 9.36 -6.08
N PRO A 26 -1.03 10.23 -5.98
CA PRO A 26 -0.81 11.65 -5.74
C PRO A 26 -0.13 11.91 -4.40
N ASP A 27 0.90 12.77 -4.39
CA ASP A 27 1.56 13.25 -3.16
C ASP A 27 0.75 14.34 -2.43
N THR A 28 -0.44 14.64 -2.90
CA THR A 28 -1.32 15.64 -2.29
C THR A 28 -2.16 15.01 -1.19
N VAL A 29 -2.20 15.65 -0.02
CA VAL A 29 -3.14 15.30 1.05
C VAL A 29 -4.56 15.34 0.48
N PRO A 30 -5.32 14.23 0.51
CA PRO A 30 -6.69 14.23 0.05
C PRO A 30 -7.53 15.19 0.90
N ASP A 31 -8.51 15.84 0.28
CA ASP A 31 -9.50 16.62 1.02
C ASP A 31 -10.16 15.72 2.08
N LEU A 32 -10.22 16.17 3.33
CA LEU A 32 -10.82 15.41 4.44
C LEU A 32 -12.30 15.10 4.20
N SER A 33 -12.97 15.88 3.34
CA SER A 33 -14.35 15.66 2.92
C SER A 33 -14.50 14.62 1.80
N ASP A 34 -13.43 14.28 1.09
CA ASP A 34 -13.43 13.21 0.08
C ASP A 34 -13.20 11.84 0.73
N ILE A 35 -14.19 10.97 0.60
CA ILE A 35 -14.13 9.62 1.17
C ILE A 35 -13.29 8.65 0.34
N ASN A 36 -12.94 9.02 -0.90
CA ASN A 36 -12.24 8.17 -1.86
C ASN A 36 -10.71 8.36 -1.78
N GLY A 37 -9.94 7.41 -2.31
CA GLY A 37 -8.47 7.53 -2.41
C GLY A 37 -7.68 7.48 -1.09
N ARG A 38 -8.34 7.47 0.07
CA ARG A 38 -7.69 7.49 1.38
C ARG A 38 -6.93 6.22 1.75
N GLY A 39 -7.31 5.06 1.20
CA GLY A 39 -6.70 3.78 1.55
C GLY A 39 -5.21 3.74 1.19
N LEU A 40 -4.88 3.95 -0.09
CA LEU A 40 -3.50 3.98 -0.57
C LEU A 40 -2.71 5.14 0.04
N TYR A 41 -3.31 6.32 0.17
CA TYR A 41 -2.68 7.45 0.85
C TYR A 41 -2.30 7.11 2.29
N SER A 42 -3.22 6.52 3.07
CA SER A 42 -2.95 6.14 4.47
C SER A 42 -1.81 5.11 4.54
N ILE A 43 -1.84 4.09 3.67
CA ILE A 43 -0.78 3.08 3.64
C ILE A 43 0.58 3.74 3.34
N GLN A 44 0.65 4.67 2.39
CA GLN A 44 1.88 5.41 2.11
C GLN A 44 2.36 6.28 3.27
N GLN A 45 1.46 6.88 4.05
CA GLN A 45 1.85 7.73 5.18
C GLN A 45 2.34 6.93 6.41
N PHE A 46 1.80 5.73 6.64
CA PHE A 46 2.08 4.97 7.87
C PHE A 46 3.05 3.79 7.67
N ALA A 47 3.11 3.21 6.47
CA ALA A 47 4.01 2.10 6.21
C ALA A 47 5.47 2.59 6.08
N HIS A 48 6.41 1.73 6.45
CA HIS A 48 7.84 2.00 6.26
C HIS A 48 8.24 1.88 4.79
N SER A 49 7.58 0.98 4.05
CA SER A 49 7.75 0.87 2.60
C SER A 49 6.46 0.43 1.95
N VAL A 50 6.28 0.82 0.69
CA VAL A 50 5.16 0.42 -0.17
C VAL A 50 5.72 0.14 -1.56
N SER A 51 5.31 -0.97 -2.15
CA SER A 51 5.65 -1.36 -3.51
C SER A 51 4.44 -1.97 -4.21
N PHE A 52 4.43 -1.88 -5.54
CA PHE A 52 3.42 -2.48 -6.37
C PHE A 52 4.08 -3.43 -7.37
N ASN A 53 3.36 -4.45 -7.82
CA ASN A 53 3.83 -5.23 -8.97
C ASN A 53 3.65 -4.44 -10.28
N ASP A 54 4.30 -4.89 -11.35
CA ASP A 54 4.25 -4.22 -12.66
C ASP A 54 2.82 -4.02 -13.19
N ARG A 55 1.91 -4.97 -12.92
CA ARG A 55 0.49 -4.85 -13.31
C ARG A 55 -0.28 -3.81 -12.48
N GLY A 56 0.18 -3.48 -11.28
CA GLY A 56 -0.51 -2.57 -10.35
C GLY A 56 -1.71 -3.19 -9.65
N ASN A 57 -1.81 -4.52 -9.61
CA ASN A 57 -2.90 -5.26 -8.97
C ASN A 57 -2.45 -6.02 -7.70
N MET A 58 -1.21 -5.76 -7.27
CA MET A 58 -0.66 -6.26 -6.02
C MET A 58 0.08 -5.13 -5.32
N ILE A 59 -0.25 -4.91 -4.06
CA ILE A 59 0.46 -4.01 -3.16
C ILE A 59 1.19 -4.84 -2.09
N THR A 60 2.44 -4.46 -1.82
CA THR A 60 3.22 -4.99 -0.71
C THR A 60 3.70 -3.83 0.14
N PHE A 61 3.44 -3.87 1.45
CA PHE A 61 3.84 -2.83 2.39
C PHE A 61 4.36 -3.40 3.71
N THR A 62 5.23 -2.65 4.38
CA THR A 62 5.94 -3.13 5.58
C THR A 62 5.78 -2.21 6.78
N PHE A 63 5.79 -2.81 7.97
CA PHE A 63 5.90 -2.11 9.25
C PHE A 63 7.06 -2.68 10.04
N ARG A 64 7.90 -1.83 10.61
CA ARG A 64 8.95 -2.28 11.54
C ARG A 64 8.30 -2.76 12.84
N THR A 65 8.75 -3.90 13.36
CA THR A 65 8.19 -4.52 14.58
C THR A 65 8.91 -4.08 15.86
N ARG A 66 10.05 -3.38 15.76
CA ARG A 66 10.88 -2.89 16.86
C ARG A 66 11.41 -1.47 16.63
#